data_AF-A0A935ZB71-F1
#
_entry.id   AF-A0A935ZB71-F1
#
_cell.length_a   1.000
_cell.length_b   1.000
_cell.length_c   1.000
_cell.angle_alpha   90.00
_cell.angle_beta   90.00
_cell.angle_gamma   90.00
#
_symmetry.space_group_name_H-M   'P 1'
#
loop_
_entity.id
_entity.type
_entity.pdbx_description
1 polymer ?
#
loop_
_entity_poly.entity_id
_entity_poly.type
_entity_poly.pdbx_seq_one_letter_code
_entity_poly.pdbx_strand_id
1 'polypeptide(L)'
;MSIDPSNLDAHAALAQCLGRSGRVTEARVALRDGMVRTKATSRALALAEAELAAGAPAALPALKGQLKATLTWTGEDDLDIAVVDAKGRRLGATHPLGLTVREAAGLEQVALAKVKKSVFVEVTRNGTGLADEAARPIRAVLELRTPNGKQSFPVVIERGSSRVARVFWSG
;
A
#
# COMPACT_ATOMS: atom_id res chain seq x y z
N MET A 1 3.31 22.94 -19.98
CA MET A 1 4.32 22.66 -18.94
C MET A 1 4.79 21.23 -19.16
N SER A 2 5.93 21.05 -19.81
CA SER A 2 6.46 19.72 -20.14
C SER A 2 7.14 19.16 -18.90
N ILE A 3 6.69 18.01 -18.41
CA ILE A 3 7.41 17.26 -17.39
C ILE A 3 8.61 16.65 -18.12
N ASP A 4 9.82 17.13 -17.82
CA ASP A 4 11.03 16.45 -18.28
C ASP A 4 11.19 15.15 -17.47
N PRO A 5 11.01 13.97 -18.08
CA PRO A 5 11.11 12.69 -17.39
C PRO A 5 12.53 12.36 -16.93
N SER A 6 13.52 13.15 -17.33
CA SER A 6 14.95 13.04 -16.99
C SER A 6 15.33 13.88 -15.76
N ASN A 7 14.42 14.70 -15.24
CA ASN A 7 14.72 15.60 -14.13
C ASN A 7 14.75 14.86 -12.79
N LEU A 8 15.95 14.75 -12.19
CA LEU A 8 16.17 14.06 -10.91
C LEU A 8 15.42 14.68 -9.74
N ASP A 9 15.29 16.00 -9.71
CA ASP A 9 14.62 16.70 -8.62
C ASP A 9 13.11 16.45 -8.66
N ALA A 10 12.55 16.26 -9.86
CA ALA A 10 11.15 15.88 -10.02
C ALA A 10 10.87 14.47 -9.48
N HIS A 11 11.76 13.51 -9.73
CA HIS A 11 11.66 12.15 -9.18
C HIS A 11 11.82 12.13 -7.66
N ALA A 12 12.78 12.88 -7.12
CA ALA A 12 12.97 13.01 -5.67
C ALA A 12 11.76 13.67 -4.99
N ALA A 13 11.21 14.74 -5.57
CA ALA A 13 10.03 15.41 -5.05
C ALA A 13 8.78 14.52 -5.11
N LEU A 14 8.62 13.73 -6.19
CA LEU A 14 7.56 12.73 -6.30
C LEU A 14 7.69 11.65 -5.22
N ALA A 15 8.88 11.10 -5.04
CA ALA A 15 9.15 10.10 -4.01
C ALA A 15 8.88 10.63 -2.60
N GLN A 16 9.26 11.88 -2.30
CA GLN A 16 8.96 12.51 -1.02
C GLN A 16 7.45 12.71 -0.81
N CYS A 17 6.72 13.16 -1.83
CA CYS A 17 5.26 13.30 -1.76
C CYS A 17 4.58 11.95 -1.53
N LEU A 18 5.01 10.90 -2.25
CA LEU A 18 4.51 9.55 -2.09
C LEU A 18 4.83 9.01 -0.69
N GLY A 19 6.07 9.15 -0.21
CA GLY A 19 6.48 8.76 1.14
C GLY A 19 5.68 9.47 2.23
N ARG A 20 5.49 10.80 2.14
CA ARG A 20 4.65 11.56 3.09
C ARG A 20 3.18 11.15 3.05
N SER A 21 2.68 10.73 1.89
CA SER A 21 1.33 10.18 1.77
C SER A 21 1.20 8.75 2.28
N GLY A 22 2.32 8.10 2.64
CA GLY A 22 2.39 6.71 3.06
C GLY A 22 2.46 5.72 1.90
N ARG A 23 2.67 6.13 0.65
CA ARG A 23 2.77 5.23 -0.52
C ARG A 23 4.23 4.84 -0.74
N VAL A 24 4.77 4.06 0.19
CA VAL A 24 6.21 3.78 0.28
C VAL A 24 6.69 2.94 -0.89
N THR A 25 5.91 1.94 -1.32
CA THR A 25 6.29 1.09 -2.47
C THR A 25 6.35 1.91 -3.76
N GLU A 26 5.39 2.81 -3.98
CA GLU A 26 5.42 3.72 -5.13
C GLU A 26 6.55 4.75 -5.04
N ALA A 27 6.85 5.25 -3.84
CA ALA A 27 8.00 6.12 -3.62
C ALA A 27 9.32 5.42 -4.02
N ARG A 28 9.48 4.13 -3.66
CA ARG A 28 10.66 3.32 -4.08
C ARG A 28 10.73 3.16 -5.60
N VAL A 29 9.60 2.92 -6.25
CA VAL A 29 9.54 2.81 -7.72
C VAL A 29 9.95 4.12 -8.38
N ALA A 30 9.46 5.26 -7.89
CA ALA A 30 9.84 6.58 -8.39
C ALA A 30 11.35 6.86 -8.23
N LEU A 31 11.93 6.50 -7.08
CA LEU A 31 13.39 6.63 -6.86
C LEU A 31 14.19 5.75 -7.81
N ARG A 32 13.79 4.48 -8.00
CA ARG A 32 14.46 3.56 -8.93
C ARG A 32 14.39 4.06 -10.38
N ASP A 33 13.23 4.53 -10.83
CA ASP A 33 13.07 5.07 -12.18
C ASP A 33 13.97 6.30 -12.39
N GLY A 34 14.03 7.21 -11.40
CA GLY A 34 14.94 8.36 -11.41
C GLY A 34 16.42 7.95 -11.51
N MET A 35 16.85 6.96 -10.73
CA MET A 35 18.24 6.46 -10.75
C MET A 35 18.62 5.79 -12.08
N VAL A 36 17.71 4.98 -12.66
CA VAL A 36 17.96 4.28 -13.93
C VAL A 36 18.11 5.28 -15.09
N ARG A 37 17.30 6.35 -15.10
CA ARG A 37 17.27 7.30 -16.23
C ARG A 37 18.49 8.20 -16.33
N THR A 38 19.13 8.52 -15.22
CA THR A 38 20.16 9.57 -15.20
C THR A 38 21.57 9.05 -15.00
N LYS A 39 21.74 7.73 -14.74
CA LYS A 39 23.03 7.06 -14.50
C LYS A 39 23.88 7.71 -13.40
N ALA A 40 23.31 8.61 -12.61
CA ALA A 40 23.98 9.39 -11.59
C ALA A 40 23.04 9.56 -10.38
N THR A 41 23.55 9.27 -9.19
CA THR A 41 22.83 9.50 -7.94
C THR A 41 22.95 10.97 -7.55
N SER A 42 21.84 11.70 -7.50
CA SER A 42 21.84 13.05 -6.92
C SER A 42 21.75 12.97 -5.40
N ARG A 43 22.25 14.00 -4.72
CA ARG A 43 22.08 14.18 -3.28
C ARG A 43 20.61 14.15 -2.86
N ALA A 44 19.71 14.67 -3.71
CA ALA A 44 18.27 14.69 -3.47
C ALA A 44 17.65 13.28 -3.46
N LEU A 45 18.06 12.40 -4.39
CA LEU A 45 17.62 11.01 -4.41
C LEU A 45 18.13 10.23 -3.18
N ALA A 46 19.40 10.40 -2.83
CA ALA A 46 19.99 9.73 -1.67
C ALA A 46 19.32 10.15 -0.35
N LEU A 47 18.98 11.44 -0.20
CA LEU A 47 18.21 11.93 0.95
C LEU A 47 16.80 11.34 0.99
N ALA A 48 16.09 11.34 -0.14
CA ALA A 48 14.75 10.77 -0.21
C ALA A 48 14.75 9.25 0.08
N GLU A 49 15.76 8.52 -0.38
CA GLU A 49 15.94 7.10 -0.05
C GLU A 49 16.23 6.88 1.44
N ALA A 50 17.11 7.68 2.04
CA ALA A 50 17.41 7.61 3.47
C ALA A 50 16.20 7.96 4.35
N GLU A 51 15.39 8.96 3.96
CA GLU A 51 14.13 9.30 4.63
C GLU A 51 13.13 8.13 4.58
N LEU A 52 13.05 7.45 3.43
CA LEU A 52 12.21 6.28 3.25
C LEU A 52 12.70 5.07 4.07
N ALA A 53 14.02 4.89 4.15
CA ALA A 53 14.66 3.80 4.89
C ALA A 53 14.62 3.99 6.41
N ALA A 54 14.66 5.24 6.88
CA ALA A 54 14.57 5.58 8.30
C ALA A 54 13.22 5.21 8.92
N GLY A 55 12.21 4.87 8.10
CA GLY A 55 11.04 4.09 8.52
C GLY A 55 10.16 4.74 9.59
N ALA A 56 10.31 6.04 9.85
CA ALA A 56 9.54 6.68 10.91
C ALA A 56 8.15 7.08 10.37
N PRO A 57 7.05 6.44 10.82
CA PRO A 57 5.78 7.11 10.72
C PRO A 57 5.82 8.23 11.77
N ALA A 58 6.09 9.46 11.33
CA ALA A 58 5.54 10.61 12.04
C ALA A 58 4.05 10.29 12.24
N ALA A 59 3.57 10.28 13.49
CA ALA A 59 2.25 9.78 13.88
C ALA A 59 1.19 10.14 12.82
N LEU A 60 0.87 9.17 11.96
CA LEU A 60 0.13 9.47 10.74
C LEU A 60 -1.32 9.80 11.13
N PRO A 61 -1.88 10.94 10.70
CA PRO A 61 -3.21 11.38 11.13
C PRO A 61 -4.26 10.33 10.78
N ALA A 62 -5.19 10.02 11.68
CA ALA A 62 -6.13 8.91 11.51
C ALA A 62 -6.83 8.91 10.13
N LEU A 63 -6.79 7.78 9.43
CA LEU A 63 -7.51 7.62 8.16
C LEU A 63 -9.02 7.81 8.38
N LYS A 64 -9.69 8.53 7.48
CA LYS A 64 -11.14 8.75 7.50
C LYS A 64 -11.81 7.88 6.45
N GLY A 65 -12.94 7.26 6.81
CA GLY A 65 -13.73 6.43 5.89
C GLY A 65 -14.72 5.52 6.61
N GLN A 66 -15.71 5.04 5.86
CA GLN A 66 -16.72 4.08 6.30
C GLN A 66 -16.14 2.68 6.51
N LEU A 67 -15.12 2.32 5.73
CA LEU A 67 -14.34 1.10 5.92
C LEU A 67 -12.88 1.49 6.11
N LYS A 68 -12.26 0.94 7.15
CA LYS A 68 -10.81 1.00 7.35
C LYS A 68 -10.31 -0.43 7.51
N ALA A 69 -9.34 -0.80 6.71
CA ALA A 69 -8.61 -2.05 6.79
C ALA A 69 -7.18 -1.74 7.25
N THR A 70 -6.69 -2.46 8.23
CA THR A 70 -5.30 -2.40 8.70
C THR A 70 -4.75 -3.81 8.65
N LEU A 71 -3.70 -4.02 7.86
CA LEU A 71 -2.98 -5.28 7.79
C LEU A 71 -1.64 -5.10 8.50
N THR A 72 -1.32 -6.01 9.40
CA THR A 72 0.00 -6.09 10.04
C THR A 72 0.62 -7.46 9.81
N TRP A 73 1.92 -7.50 9.53
CA TRP A 73 2.66 -8.74 9.33
C TRP A 73 4.11 -8.61 9.76
N THR A 74 4.78 -9.75 9.86
CA THR A 74 6.23 -9.84 10.03
C THR A 74 6.84 -10.56 8.84
N GLY A 75 8.06 -10.17 8.45
CA GLY A 75 8.77 -10.73 7.30
C GLY A 75 9.23 -9.66 6.33
N GLU A 76 10.02 -10.08 5.35
CA GLU A 76 10.62 -9.19 4.34
C GLU A 76 9.72 -8.95 3.13
N ASP A 77 8.76 -9.86 2.92
CA ASP A 77 7.83 -9.77 1.82
C ASP A 77 6.76 -8.71 2.03
N ASP A 78 6.30 -8.15 0.92
CA ASP A 78 5.31 -7.11 0.89
C ASP A 78 3.89 -7.70 0.77
N LEU A 79 2.98 -7.19 1.60
CA LEU A 79 1.57 -7.55 1.55
C LEU A 79 0.73 -6.30 1.26
N ASP A 80 -0.24 -6.48 0.37
CA ASP A 80 -1.14 -5.46 -0.12
C ASP A 80 -2.61 -5.76 0.24
N ILE A 81 -3.40 -4.73 0.52
CA ILE A 81 -4.83 -4.77 0.77
C ILE A 81 -5.50 -4.25 -0.49
N ALA A 82 -6.26 -5.12 -1.15
CA ALA A 82 -7.13 -4.73 -2.25
C ALA A 82 -8.59 -4.69 -1.77
N VAL A 83 -9.29 -3.58 -2.06
CA VAL A 83 -10.75 -3.53 -1.91
C VAL A 83 -11.37 -3.87 -3.25
N VAL A 84 -12.25 -4.86 -3.30
CA VAL A 84 -12.87 -5.35 -4.53
C VAL A 84 -14.37 -5.10 -4.49
N ASP A 85 -14.92 -4.47 -5.53
CA ASP A 85 -16.35 -4.23 -5.59
C ASP A 85 -17.16 -5.52 -5.85
N ALA A 86 -18.49 -5.44 -5.74
CA ALA A 86 -19.37 -6.58 -5.99
C ALA A 86 -19.29 -7.15 -7.43
N LYS A 87 -18.67 -6.43 -8.38
CA LYS A 87 -18.46 -6.89 -9.76
C LYS A 87 -17.06 -7.53 -9.94
N GLY A 88 -16.28 -7.66 -8.86
CA GLY A 88 -14.93 -8.21 -8.92
C GLY A 88 -13.86 -7.21 -9.34
N ARG A 89 -14.17 -5.91 -9.42
CA ARG A 89 -13.19 -4.89 -9.82
C ARG A 89 -12.40 -4.42 -8.61
N ARG A 90 -11.08 -4.51 -8.68
CA ARG A 90 -10.17 -3.93 -7.67
C ARG A 90 -10.28 -2.40 -7.71
N LEU A 91 -10.61 -1.81 -6.58
CA LEU A 91 -10.51 -0.37 -6.34
C LEU A 91 -9.04 -0.09 -6.07
N GLY A 92 -8.37 0.59 -6.99
CA GLY A 92 -6.94 0.88 -6.91
C GLY A 92 -6.64 2.37 -7.05
N ALA A 93 -5.36 2.73 -6.92
CA ALA A 93 -4.85 4.10 -7.02
C ALA A 93 -5.20 4.82 -8.33
N THR A 94 -5.41 4.08 -9.43
CA THR A 94 -5.82 4.62 -10.74
C THR A 94 -7.32 4.92 -10.84
N HIS A 95 -8.13 4.43 -9.90
CA HIS A 95 -9.55 4.78 -9.74
C HIS A 95 -9.88 5.13 -8.28
N PRO A 96 -9.31 6.22 -7.74
CA PRO A 96 -9.27 6.51 -6.31
C PRO A 96 -10.56 7.14 -5.78
N LEU A 97 -11.75 6.74 -6.25
CA LEU A 97 -13.00 7.34 -5.78
C LEU A 97 -13.27 6.98 -4.30
N GLY A 98 -12.63 7.72 -3.41
CA GLY A 98 -12.70 7.59 -1.96
C GLY A 98 -11.71 6.59 -1.34
N LEU A 99 -10.68 6.11 -2.03
CA LEU A 99 -9.71 5.17 -1.46
C LEU A 99 -8.42 5.90 -1.03
N THR A 100 -8.03 5.72 0.23
CA THR A 100 -6.76 6.20 0.76
C THR A 100 -5.94 4.99 1.21
N VAL A 101 -4.71 4.88 0.71
CA VAL A 101 -3.77 3.80 1.05
C VAL A 101 -2.57 4.39 1.79
N ARG A 102 -2.05 3.65 2.77
CA ARG A 102 -0.82 3.95 3.50
C ARG A 102 -0.08 2.66 3.82
N GLU A 103 1.23 2.72 3.75
CA GLU A 103 2.17 1.61 3.87
C GLU A 103 3.29 2.06 4.80
N ALA A 104 3.77 1.12 5.60
CA ALA A 104 5.01 1.18 6.34
C ALA A 104 5.57 -0.25 6.44
N ALA A 105 6.79 -0.42 6.96
CA ALA A 105 7.36 -1.76 7.13
C ALA A 105 6.43 -2.64 7.99
N GLY A 106 5.96 -3.77 7.43
CA GLY A 106 5.07 -4.71 8.11
C GLY A 106 3.65 -4.18 8.37
N LEU A 107 3.25 -3.10 7.71
CA LEU A 107 1.95 -2.45 7.91
C LEU A 107 1.40 -1.90 6.60
N GLU A 108 0.13 -2.15 6.36
CA GLU A 108 -0.65 -1.42 5.37
C GLU A 108 -2.01 -1.03 5.93
N GLN A 109 -2.50 0.13 5.51
CA GLN A 109 -3.79 0.64 5.87
C GLN A 109 -4.52 1.16 4.64
N VAL A 110 -5.75 0.71 4.48
CA VAL A 110 -6.64 1.15 3.41
C VAL A 110 -7.91 1.70 4.02
N ALA A 111 -8.32 2.90 3.62
CA ALA A 111 -9.59 3.48 3.99
C ALA A 111 -10.44 3.79 2.77
N LEU A 112 -11.68 3.33 2.79
CA LEU A 112 -12.68 3.62 1.80
C LEU A 112 -13.71 4.60 2.39
N ALA A 113 -13.82 5.77 1.78
CA ALA A 113 -14.69 6.86 2.21
C ALA A 113 -16.15 6.43 2.28
N LYS A 114 -16.63 5.68 1.28
CA LYS A 114 -18.00 5.17 1.21
C LYS A 114 -18.07 3.77 0.62
N VAL A 115 -18.73 2.85 1.32
CA VAL A 115 -18.99 1.49 0.83
C VAL A 115 -20.31 1.48 0.07
N LYS A 116 -20.29 1.12 -1.22
CA LYS A 116 -21.52 0.94 -2.01
C LYS A 116 -21.91 -0.54 -2.01
N LYS A 117 -23.05 -0.87 -1.41
CA LYS A 117 -23.57 -2.25 -1.27
C LYS A 117 -22.61 -3.16 -0.48
N SER A 118 -21.80 -3.95 -1.17
CA SER A 118 -20.82 -4.83 -0.56
C SER A 118 -19.49 -4.74 -1.28
N VAL A 119 -18.41 -4.80 -0.52
CA VAL A 119 -17.04 -4.93 -1.01
C VAL A 119 -16.39 -6.14 -0.39
N PHE A 120 -15.39 -6.68 -1.07
CA PHE A 120 -14.50 -7.70 -0.53
C PHE A 120 -13.18 -7.06 -0.17
N VAL A 121 -12.55 -7.57 0.88
CA VAL A 121 -11.18 -7.21 1.24
C VAL A 121 -10.30 -8.41 0.93
N GLU A 122 -9.36 -8.20 0.02
CA GLU A 122 -8.35 -9.17 -0.39
C GLU A 122 -7.00 -8.75 0.18
N VAL A 123 -6.21 -9.73 0.64
CA VAL A 123 -4.81 -9.54 0.97
C VAL A 123 -3.99 -10.22 -0.11
N THR A 124 -2.97 -9.55 -0.63
CA THR A 124 -2.13 -10.02 -1.73
C THR A 124 -0.67 -10.02 -1.30
N ARG A 125 0.08 -11.09 -1.56
CA ARG A 125 1.54 -11.08 -1.43
C ARG A 125 2.14 -10.63 -2.75
N ASN A 126 2.74 -9.44 -2.76
CA ASN A 126 3.46 -8.93 -3.91
C ASN A 126 4.92 -9.39 -3.84
N GLY A 127 5.22 -10.48 -4.53
CA GLY A 127 6.60 -10.97 -4.60
C GLY A 127 7.46 -10.12 -5.54
N THR A 128 8.64 -9.70 -5.07
CA THR A 128 9.79 -9.39 -5.97
C THR A 128 10.85 -10.51 -5.98
N GLY A 129 10.67 -11.58 -5.20
CA GLY A 129 11.61 -12.70 -5.15
C GLY A 129 11.24 -13.81 -6.12
N LEU A 130 12.06 -13.93 -7.16
CA LEU A 130 12.42 -15.17 -7.88
C LEU A 130 11.77 -16.44 -7.36
N ALA A 131 11.00 -17.13 -8.19
CA ALA A 131 10.94 -18.60 -8.37
C ALA A 131 11.26 -19.56 -7.19
N ASP A 132 11.02 -19.17 -5.94
CA ASP A 132 11.43 -19.97 -4.79
C ASP A 132 10.21 -20.77 -4.32
N GLU A 133 10.16 -22.04 -4.73
CA GLU A 133 9.19 -23.02 -4.20
C GLU A 133 9.24 -23.14 -2.67
N ALA A 134 10.28 -22.58 -2.03
CA ALA A 134 10.49 -22.57 -0.58
C ALA A 134 9.96 -21.31 0.15
N ALA A 135 9.24 -20.39 -0.52
CA ALA A 135 8.74 -19.17 0.11
C ALA A 135 7.83 -19.49 1.33
N ARG A 136 8.31 -19.19 2.53
CA ARG A 136 7.56 -19.47 3.77
C ARG A 136 6.23 -18.71 3.78
N PRO A 137 5.14 -19.30 4.32
CA PRO A 137 3.87 -18.60 4.47
C PRO A 137 4.02 -17.38 5.39
N ILE A 138 3.46 -16.25 4.98
CA ILE A 138 3.43 -15.04 5.81
C ILE A 138 2.20 -15.08 6.69
N ARG A 139 2.40 -14.84 7.98
CA ARG A 139 1.32 -14.69 8.96
C ARG A 139 1.06 -13.20 9.15
N ALA A 140 -0.20 -12.82 9.00
CA ALA A 140 -0.65 -11.45 9.11
C ALA A 140 -1.94 -11.37 9.93
N VAL A 141 -2.29 -10.17 10.38
CA VAL A 141 -3.57 -9.86 11.00
C VAL A 141 -4.23 -8.74 10.23
N LEU A 142 -5.42 -9.01 9.69
CA LEU A 142 -6.26 -8.00 9.05
C LEU A 142 -7.30 -7.52 10.06
N GLU A 143 -7.25 -6.25 10.43
CA GLU A 143 -8.30 -5.58 11.21
C GLU A 143 -9.20 -4.75 10.30
N LEU A 144 -10.50 -4.99 10.36
CA LEU A 144 -11.51 -4.18 9.70
C LEU A 144 -12.26 -3.34 10.73
N ARG A 145 -12.43 -2.05 10.43
CA ARG A 145 -13.29 -1.14 11.19
C ARG A 145 -14.36 -0.56 10.28
N THR A 146 -15.59 -0.63 10.75
CA THR A 146 -16.78 0.00 10.17
C THR A 146 -17.53 0.73 11.29
N PRO A 147 -18.56 1.55 11.02
CA PRO A 147 -19.41 2.11 12.07
C PRO A 147 -20.12 1.03 12.91
N ASN A 148 -20.33 -0.16 12.33
CA ASN A 148 -20.98 -1.27 13.01
C ASN A 148 -20.02 -2.01 13.97
N GLY A 149 -18.72 -1.68 13.96
CA GLY A 149 -17.75 -2.24 14.88
C GLY A 149 -16.41 -2.60 14.23
N LYS A 150 -15.59 -3.27 15.02
CA LYS A 150 -14.26 -3.77 14.65
C LYS A 150 -14.27 -5.29 14.58
N GLN A 151 -13.62 -5.85 13.57
CA GLN A 151 -13.39 -7.28 13.40
C GLN A 151 -11.91 -7.52 13.07
N SER A 152 -11.35 -8.64 13.53
CA SER A 152 -9.95 -9.01 13.26
C SER A 152 -9.91 -10.43 12.69
N PHE A 153 -9.12 -10.62 11.64
CA PHE A 153 -8.99 -11.87 10.91
C PHE A 153 -7.52 -12.29 10.87
N PRO A 154 -7.17 -13.49 11.37
CA PRO A 154 -5.86 -14.05 11.10
C PRO A 154 -5.75 -14.40 9.62
N VAL A 155 -4.64 -14.05 8.99
CA VAL A 155 -4.38 -14.29 7.58
C VAL A 155 -3.08 -15.08 7.44
N VAL A 156 -3.10 -16.13 6.64
CA VAL A 156 -1.89 -16.84 6.21
C VAL A 156 -1.88 -16.80 4.69
N ILE A 157 -0.83 -16.20 4.11
CA ILE A 157 -0.67 -16.11 2.66
C ILE A 157 0.60 -16.84 2.25
N GLU A 158 0.42 -17.89 1.46
CA GLU A 158 1.51 -18.62 0.81
C GLU A 158 1.94 -17.89 -0.47
N ARG A 159 0.99 -17.61 -1.36
CA ARG A 159 1.23 -16.92 -2.64
C ARG A 159 -0.04 -16.26 -3.16
N GLY A 160 0.13 -15.27 -4.03
CA GLY A 160 -0.99 -14.63 -4.73
C GLY A 160 -1.90 -13.84 -3.79
N SER A 161 -3.21 -13.94 -4.02
CA SER A 161 -4.22 -13.18 -3.27
C SER A 161 -5.19 -14.11 -2.54
N SER A 162 -5.58 -13.73 -1.32
CA SER A 162 -6.63 -14.38 -0.55
C SER A 162 -7.73 -13.39 -0.21
N ARG A 163 -8.99 -13.81 -0.37
CA ARG A 163 -10.17 -13.03 0.00
C ARG A 163 -10.50 -13.30 1.46
N VAL A 164 -10.28 -12.30 2.31
CA VAL A 164 -10.34 -12.47 3.77
C VAL A 164 -11.71 -12.14 4.31
N ALA A 165 -12.36 -11.11 3.76
CA ALA A 165 -13.63 -10.62 4.31
C ALA A 165 -14.56 -10.08 3.22
N ARG A 166 -15.85 -10.10 3.55
CA ARG A 166 -16.90 -9.41 2.80
C ARG A 166 -17.56 -8.39 3.72
N VAL A 167 -17.49 -7.12 3.35
CA VAL A 167 -18.09 -6.02 4.11
C VAL A 167 -19.39 -5.63 3.43
N PHE A 168 -20.48 -5.67 4.18
CA PHE A 168 -21.79 -5.21 3.74
C PHE A 168 -22.10 -3.86 4.33
N TRP A 169 -22.77 -3.03 3.55
CA TRP A 169 -23.30 -1.77 3.98
C TRP A 169 -24.81 -1.71 3.74
N SER A 170 -25.57 -1.79 4.83
CA SER A 170 -26.95 -1.32 4.89
C SER A 170 -26.90 0.13 5.33
N GLY A 171 -27.07 1.05 4.38
CA GLY A 171 -27.34 2.45 4.69
C GLY A 171 -28.79 2.60 5.09
#